data_AF-A0A246G755-F1
#
_entry.id   AF-A0A246G755-F1
#
_cell.length_a   1.000
_cell.length_b   1.000
_cell.length_c   1.000
_cell.angle_alpha   90.00
_cell.angle_beta   90.00
_cell.angle_gamma   90.00
#
_symmetry.space_group_name_H-M   'P 1'
#
loop_
_entity.id
_entity.type
_entity.pdbx_description
1 polymer ?
#
loop_
_entity_poly.entity_id
_entity_poly.type
_entity_poly.pdbx_seq_one_letter_code
_entity_poly.pdbx_strand_id
1 'polypeptide(L)'
;MFNKMLKKIIVTILLFNIMGCRSQETQENNNMEIFDIKKYENLEKDERYISTKNDICYKSGNIRYRILLLNEVIQLEKTEINIPFEEVKVYYLESKRLKITGRYFFNRPIGIWKYYDEAGKLIKENNYDLSYNFTINDLAKKMKEKYDVDIFDLKQTRNVSRYEEKKYLNIPIYEVWSYNKTNPLALICFILNGATGEIIYKGERFIEGEKESLLDQYLKTKNK
;
A
#
# COMPACT_ATOMS: atom_id res chain seq x y z
N MET A 1 -28.96 -52.47 74.27
CA MET A 1 -27.89 -53.49 74.41
C MET A 1 -26.56 -52.88 73.96
N PHE A 2 -25.42 -53.47 74.33
CA PHE A 2 -24.11 -52.80 74.43
C PHE A 2 -23.41 -52.39 73.11
N ASN A 3 -22.41 -51.52 73.30
CA ASN A 3 -21.22 -51.22 72.45
C ASN A 3 -21.42 -50.40 71.16
N LYS A 4 -20.45 -49.60 70.68
CA LYS A 4 -19.30 -48.82 71.21
C LYS A 4 -18.42 -48.49 69.99
N MET A 5 -17.96 -47.23 69.86
CA MET A 5 -16.76 -46.82 69.08
C MET A 5 -16.89 -46.96 67.53
N LEU A 6 -16.19 -46.22 66.67
CA LEU A 6 -14.91 -45.51 66.84
C LEU A 6 -14.73 -44.28 65.89
N LYS A 7 -14.39 -43.12 66.48
CA LYS A 7 -13.55 -41.99 65.99
C LYS A 7 -13.42 -41.66 64.47
N LYS A 8 -13.79 -40.42 64.09
CA LYS A 8 -13.03 -39.33 63.38
C LYS A 8 -14.02 -38.39 62.63
N ILE A 9 -14.07 -37.06 62.86
CA ILE A 9 -13.15 -35.99 62.39
C ILE A 9 -13.21 -35.87 60.84
N ILE A 10 -13.51 -34.73 60.17
CA ILE A 10 -13.72 -33.31 60.56
C ILE A 10 -14.60 -32.55 59.51
N VAL A 11 -15.00 -31.31 59.82
CA VAL A 11 -15.65 -30.28 58.97
C VAL A 11 -14.80 -29.92 57.70
N THR A 12 -15.20 -29.19 56.63
CA THR A 12 -16.09 -28.01 56.45
C THR A 12 -16.41 -27.75 54.95
N ILE A 13 -17.16 -26.67 54.63
CA ILE A 13 -17.11 -25.80 53.42
C ILE A 13 -18.11 -26.03 52.25
N LEU A 14 -19.01 -25.03 52.14
CA LEU A 14 -19.75 -24.62 50.95
C LEU A 14 -18.80 -23.84 50.01
N LEU A 15 -18.74 -24.12 48.71
CA LEU A 15 -18.15 -23.18 47.73
C LEU A 15 -18.99 -23.06 46.47
N PHE A 16 -19.12 -21.81 46.02
CA PHE A 16 -20.01 -21.37 44.96
C PHE A 16 -19.56 -21.88 43.59
N ASN A 17 -20.53 -22.31 42.77
CA ASN A 17 -20.40 -22.29 41.32
C ASN A 17 -20.42 -20.83 40.83
N ILE A 18 -19.30 -20.13 40.98
CA ILE A 18 -19.01 -18.98 40.11
C ILE A 18 -18.29 -19.58 38.92
N MET A 19 -18.99 -19.74 37.80
CA MET A 19 -18.33 -19.96 36.52
C MET A 19 -17.46 -18.74 36.26
N GLY A 20 -16.17 -18.86 36.56
CA GLY A 20 -15.18 -17.89 36.18
C GLY A 20 -15.24 -17.76 34.67
N CYS A 21 -15.80 -16.64 34.20
CA CYS A 21 -15.66 -16.23 32.82
C CYS A 21 -14.17 -15.98 32.60
N ARG A 22 -13.44 -17.04 32.23
CA ARG A 22 -12.22 -16.88 31.44
C ARG A 22 -12.69 -16.30 30.12
N SER A 23 -12.79 -14.97 30.08
CA SER A 23 -12.55 -14.23 28.85
C SER A 23 -11.32 -14.87 28.23
N GLN A 24 -11.49 -15.48 27.07
CA GLN A 24 -10.37 -16.10 26.38
C GLN A 24 -9.36 -14.98 26.15
N GLU A 25 -8.23 -15.06 26.85
CA GLU A 25 -7.03 -14.32 26.46
C GLU A 25 -6.67 -14.83 25.08
N THR A 26 -7.25 -14.19 24.06
CA THR A 26 -6.75 -14.26 22.70
C THR A 26 -5.29 -13.91 22.79
N GLN A 27 -4.41 -14.88 22.53
CA GLN A 27 -2.96 -14.69 22.60
C GLN A 27 -2.62 -13.40 21.85
N GLU A 28 -2.23 -12.36 22.58
CA GLU A 28 -1.76 -11.13 21.96
C GLU A 28 -0.62 -11.50 21.04
N ASN A 29 -0.71 -11.08 19.79
CA ASN A 29 0.34 -11.35 18.82
C ASN A 29 1.50 -10.39 19.10
N ASN A 30 2.28 -10.72 20.14
CA ASN A 30 3.36 -9.91 20.71
C ASN A 30 4.50 -9.59 19.73
N ASN A 31 4.43 -10.13 18.51
CA ASN A 31 5.37 -9.88 17.41
C ASN A 31 4.92 -8.75 16.47
N MET A 32 3.86 -7.99 16.80
CA MET A 32 3.45 -6.85 15.98
C MET A 32 4.53 -5.77 15.91
N GLU A 33 4.77 -5.21 14.72
CA GLU A 33 5.77 -4.18 14.51
C GLU A 33 5.42 -2.89 15.25
N ILE A 34 6.41 -2.33 15.96
CA ILE A 34 6.32 -1.06 16.68
C ILE A 34 7.23 -0.04 15.99
N PHE A 35 6.68 1.14 15.69
CA PHE A 35 7.45 2.27 15.17
C PHE A 35 8.42 2.79 16.22
N ASP A 36 9.68 2.95 15.81
CA ASP A 36 10.75 3.52 16.63
C ASP A 36 11.54 4.49 15.75
N ILE A 37 11.49 5.78 16.13
CA ILE A 37 12.13 6.86 15.37
C ILE A 37 13.66 6.80 15.47
N LYS A 38 14.22 6.20 16.53
CA LYS A 38 15.68 6.08 16.73
C LYS A 38 16.39 5.29 15.63
N LYS A 39 15.65 4.43 14.92
CA LYS A 39 16.11 3.73 13.71
C LYS A 39 16.52 4.68 12.58
N TYR A 40 16.05 5.92 12.59
CA TYR A 40 16.24 6.91 11.53
C TYR A 40 17.03 8.15 11.99
N GLU A 41 17.13 8.43 13.29
CA GLU A 41 17.78 9.64 13.84
C GLU A 41 19.24 9.83 13.40
N ASN A 42 19.98 8.74 13.16
CA ASN A 42 21.37 8.75 12.70
C ASN A 42 21.54 8.80 11.17
N LEU A 43 20.44 8.84 10.40
CA LEU A 43 20.50 8.94 8.95
C LEU A 43 20.68 10.39 8.49
N GLU A 44 21.28 10.58 7.32
CA GLU A 44 21.35 11.89 6.68
C GLU A 44 19.94 12.41 6.37
N LYS A 45 19.73 13.73 6.44
CA LYS A 45 18.49 14.34 5.95
C LYS A 45 18.50 14.44 4.42
N ASP A 46 17.35 14.25 3.78
CA ASP A 46 17.22 14.47 2.33
C ASP A 46 16.99 15.96 2.06
N GLU A 47 18.08 16.68 1.77
CA GLU A 47 18.11 18.14 1.54
C GLU A 47 17.22 18.62 0.39
N ARG A 48 16.72 17.71 -0.46
CA ARG A 48 15.71 18.03 -1.49
C ARG A 48 14.33 18.35 -0.91
N TYR A 49 14.12 18.08 0.37
CA TYR A 49 12.86 18.32 1.08
C TYR A 49 13.11 19.10 2.37
N ILE A 50 12.29 20.13 2.59
CA ILE A 50 12.32 20.91 3.84
C ILE A 50 11.70 20.07 4.94
N SER A 51 12.54 19.39 5.72
CA SER A 51 12.08 18.64 6.90
C SER A 51 11.57 19.60 7.97
N THR A 52 10.34 19.38 8.44
CA THR A 52 9.68 20.12 9.52
C THR A 52 9.56 19.26 10.77
N LYS A 53 8.90 19.76 11.82
CA LYS A 53 8.58 18.96 13.02
C LYS A 53 7.68 17.75 12.70
N ASN A 54 6.80 17.86 11.71
CA ASN A 54 5.75 16.88 11.43
C ASN A 54 5.92 16.14 10.10
N ASP A 55 6.93 16.51 9.29
CA ASP A 55 7.29 15.87 8.02
C ASP A 55 8.81 15.81 7.94
N ILE A 56 9.39 14.64 8.20
CA ILE A 56 10.83 14.45 8.33
C ILE A 56 11.31 13.52 7.22
N CYS A 57 12.25 13.99 6.38
CA CYS A 57 12.81 13.22 5.28
C CYS A 57 14.26 12.84 5.57
N TYR A 58 14.51 11.54 5.76
CA TYR A 58 15.84 10.94 5.88
C TYR A 58 16.22 10.21 4.58
N LYS A 59 17.53 10.02 4.35
CA LYS A 59 18.08 9.21 3.27
C LYS A 59 19.20 8.27 3.76
N SER A 60 19.38 7.16 3.07
CA SER A 60 20.50 6.24 3.22
C SER A 60 20.85 5.69 1.84
N GLY A 61 21.94 6.18 1.24
CA GLY A 61 22.26 5.93 -0.16
C GLY A 61 21.08 6.30 -1.08
N ASN A 62 20.60 5.33 -1.86
CA ASN A 62 19.46 5.51 -2.77
C ASN A 62 18.09 5.36 -2.10
N ILE A 63 17.99 5.07 -0.80
CA ILE A 63 16.71 4.90 -0.10
C ILE A 63 16.35 6.19 0.64
N ARG A 64 15.11 6.66 0.50
CA ARG A 64 14.51 7.73 1.32
C ARG A 64 13.48 7.14 2.27
N TYR A 65 13.48 7.65 3.50
CA TYR A 65 12.45 7.42 4.50
C TYR A 65 11.78 8.75 4.83
N ARG A 66 10.47 8.86 4.61
CA ARG A 66 9.69 10.03 5.00
C ARG A 66 8.74 9.66 6.13
N ILE A 67 8.79 10.42 7.21
CA ILE A 67 8.05 10.19 8.45
C ILE A 67 7.11 11.38 8.65
N LEU A 68 5.82 11.10 8.55
CA LEU A 68 4.73 12.05 8.74
C LEU A 68 4.08 11.83 10.10
N LEU A 69 4.14 12.85 10.96
CA LEU A 69 3.42 12.89 12.23
C LEU A 69 2.08 13.58 12.01
N LEU A 70 1.04 12.77 11.78
CA LEU A 70 -0.33 13.22 11.56
C LEU A 70 -1.12 13.17 12.88
N ASN A 71 -2.28 13.84 12.92
CA ASN A 71 -3.05 14.05 14.16
C ASN A 71 -3.41 12.76 14.94
N GLU A 72 -3.57 11.63 14.24
CA GLU A 72 -4.00 10.34 14.84
C GLU A 72 -3.06 9.17 14.53
N VAL A 73 -2.06 9.37 13.67
CA VAL A 73 -1.20 8.28 13.16
C VAL A 73 0.20 8.78 12.81
N ILE A 74 1.15 7.85 12.79
CA ILE A 74 2.46 8.06 12.18
C ILE A 74 2.47 7.33 10.85
N GLN A 75 2.84 7.99 9.76
CA GLN A 75 3.03 7.36 8.44
C GLN A 75 4.51 7.35 8.08
N LEU A 76 5.02 6.18 7.70
CA LEU A 76 6.36 5.93 7.19
C LEU A 76 6.25 5.53 5.73
N GLU A 77 6.80 6.36 4.85
CA GLU A 77 6.98 6.10 3.43
C GLU A 77 8.46 5.73 3.21
N LYS A 78 8.71 4.59 2.57
CA LYS A 78 10.04 4.17 2.13
C LYS A 78 10.06 4.07 0.60
N THR A 79 10.88 4.90 -0.03
CA THR A 79 11.06 4.94 -1.49
C THR A 79 12.52 4.70 -1.83
N GLU A 80 12.78 4.01 -2.94
CA GLU A 80 14.08 4.08 -3.60
C GLU A 80 14.05 5.22 -4.64
N ILE A 81 15.13 5.99 -4.69
CA ILE A 81 15.22 7.21 -5.48
C ILE A 81 15.26 6.85 -6.97
N ASN A 82 14.46 7.56 -7.77
CA ASN A 82 14.27 7.38 -9.22
C ASN A 82 13.46 6.13 -9.66
N ILE A 83 12.89 5.35 -8.73
CA ILE A 83 11.91 4.30 -9.07
C ILE A 83 10.49 4.69 -8.62
N PRO A 84 9.42 4.23 -9.30
CA PRO A 84 8.03 4.58 -9.00
C PRO A 84 7.39 3.80 -7.84
N PHE A 85 8.16 3.04 -7.06
CA PHE A 85 7.65 2.17 -5.99
C PHE A 85 7.85 2.78 -4.61
N GLU A 86 6.83 2.63 -3.77
CA GLU A 86 6.83 3.05 -2.38
C GLU A 86 6.28 1.92 -1.49
N GLU A 87 6.96 1.67 -0.38
CA GLU A 87 6.45 0.87 0.74
C GLU A 87 5.88 1.84 1.79
N VAL A 88 4.64 1.60 2.23
CA VAL A 88 3.98 2.44 3.24
C VAL A 88 3.62 1.61 4.45
N LYS A 89 3.94 2.16 5.63
CA LYS A 89 3.47 1.68 6.93
C LYS A 89 2.83 2.83 7.68
N VAL A 90 1.66 2.58 8.26
CA VAL A 90 0.96 3.52 9.14
C VAL A 90 0.85 2.87 10.50
N TYR A 91 1.09 3.65 11.56
CA TYR A 91 1.10 3.20 12.95
C TYR A 91 0.13 4.03 13.79
N TYR A 92 -0.44 3.41 14.83
CA TYR A 92 -1.22 4.12 15.84
C TYR A 92 -0.36 5.15 16.57
N LEU A 93 -0.90 6.36 16.83
CA LEU A 93 -0.11 7.43 17.44
C LEU A 93 0.31 7.12 18.88
N GLU A 94 -0.55 6.51 19.70
CA GLU A 94 -0.23 6.21 21.10
C GLU A 94 0.65 4.96 21.24
N SER A 95 0.12 3.79 20.89
CA SER A 95 0.83 2.51 21.04
C SER A 95 2.04 2.32 20.10
N LYS A 96 2.17 3.14 19.06
CA LYS A 96 3.15 3.00 17.96
C LYS A 96 3.06 1.67 17.19
N ARG A 97 2.04 0.83 17.44
CA ARG A 97 1.85 -0.46 16.76
C ARG A 97 1.38 -0.25 15.31
N LEU A 98 1.79 -1.15 14.42
CA LEU A 98 1.43 -1.12 13.00
C LEU A 98 -0.09 -1.23 12.82
N LYS A 99 -0.67 -0.27 12.10
CA LYS A 99 -2.09 -0.12 11.77
C LYS A 99 -2.38 -0.50 10.33
N ILE A 100 -1.51 -0.12 9.39
CA ILE A 100 -1.64 -0.41 7.95
C ILE A 100 -0.27 -0.71 7.37
N THR A 101 -0.17 -1.68 6.46
CA THR A 101 0.98 -1.82 5.57
C THR A 101 0.53 -2.10 4.14
N GLY A 102 1.25 -1.55 3.17
CA GLY A 102 0.94 -1.70 1.75
C GLY A 102 2.03 -1.13 0.85
N ARG A 103 1.76 -1.12 -0.46
CA ARG A 103 2.68 -0.60 -1.48
C ARG A 103 1.94 0.24 -2.51
N TYR A 104 2.63 1.25 -3.02
CA TYR A 104 2.21 2.05 -4.17
C TYR A 104 3.13 1.82 -5.37
N PHE A 105 2.57 2.01 -6.56
CA PHE A 105 3.26 2.19 -7.84
C PHE A 105 2.68 3.44 -8.50
N PHE A 106 3.49 4.48 -8.73
CA PHE A 106 3.02 5.80 -9.19
C PHE A 106 1.79 6.32 -8.39
N ASN A 107 1.87 6.26 -7.06
CA ASN A 107 0.78 6.67 -6.14
C ASN A 107 -0.55 5.89 -6.33
N ARG A 108 -0.55 4.76 -7.04
CA ARG A 108 -1.68 3.83 -7.15
C ARG A 108 -1.43 2.59 -6.28
N PRO A 109 -2.38 2.16 -5.43
CA PRO A 109 -2.16 1.04 -4.52
C PRO A 109 -2.00 -0.26 -5.33
N ILE A 110 -1.05 -1.09 -4.91
CA ILE A 110 -0.74 -2.38 -5.53
C ILE A 110 -0.60 -3.48 -4.47
N GLY A 111 -0.69 -4.74 -4.89
CA GLY A 111 -0.56 -5.89 -4.01
C GLY A 111 -1.60 -5.95 -2.91
N ILE A 112 -1.25 -6.67 -1.84
CA ILE A 112 -2.10 -6.84 -0.66
C ILE A 112 -1.79 -5.74 0.35
N TRP A 113 -2.78 -4.91 0.63
CA TRP A 113 -2.80 -3.97 1.74
C TRP A 113 -3.44 -4.64 2.95
N LYS A 114 -2.76 -4.60 4.09
CA LYS A 114 -3.19 -5.22 5.35
C LYS A 114 -3.49 -4.14 6.38
N TYR A 115 -4.60 -4.33 7.12
CA TYR A 115 -5.05 -3.43 8.17
C TYR A 115 -5.21 -4.21 9.48
N TYR A 116 -4.70 -3.63 10.56
CA TYR A 116 -4.68 -4.23 11.89
C TYR A 116 -5.42 -3.34 12.89
N ASP A 117 -5.99 -3.95 13.93
CA ASP A 117 -6.39 -3.22 15.12
C ASP A 117 -5.19 -2.92 16.04
N GLU A 118 -5.42 -2.16 17.11
CA GLU A 118 -4.35 -1.72 18.02
C GLU A 118 -3.79 -2.87 18.90
N ALA A 119 -4.51 -3.99 19.03
CA ALA A 119 -4.00 -5.23 19.61
C ALA A 119 -3.10 -6.02 18.62
N GLY A 120 -2.98 -5.56 17.37
CA GLY A 120 -2.19 -6.20 16.33
C GLY A 120 -2.90 -7.36 15.62
N LYS A 121 -4.21 -7.51 15.78
CA LYS A 121 -4.99 -8.51 15.04
C LYS A 121 -5.31 -7.98 13.65
N LEU A 122 -5.13 -8.81 12.63
CA LEU A 122 -5.50 -8.50 11.25
C LEU A 122 -7.03 -8.39 11.15
N ILE A 123 -7.53 -7.23 10.74
CA ILE A 123 -8.97 -6.94 10.63
C ILE A 123 -9.46 -6.86 9.17
N LYS A 124 -8.57 -6.59 8.21
CA LYS A 124 -8.91 -6.48 6.79
C LYS A 124 -7.70 -6.69 5.90
N GLU A 125 -7.92 -7.28 4.73
CA GLU A 125 -6.98 -7.29 3.61
C GLU A 125 -7.68 -6.79 2.35
N ASN A 126 -6.99 -5.96 1.56
CA ASN A 126 -7.42 -5.51 0.23
C ASN A 126 -6.34 -5.92 -0.77
N ASN A 127 -6.67 -6.77 -1.74
CA ASN A 127 -5.76 -7.07 -2.86
C ASN A 127 -6.11 -6.21 -4.07
N TYR A 128 -5.26 -5.24 -4.39
CA TYR A 128 -5.44 -4.30 -5.51
C TYR A 128 -5.03 -4.88 -6.88
N ASP A 129 -4.46 -6.08 -6.91
CA ASP A 129 -4.08 -6.78 -8.13
C ASP A 129 -5.13 -7.80 -8.61
N LEU A 130 -6.23 -8.02 -7.87
CA LEU A 130 -7.26 -9.05 -8.17
C LEU A 130 -7.77 -9.03 -9.62
N SER A 131 -8.02 -7.82 -10.14
CA SER A 131 -8.57 -7.65 -11.50
C SER A 131 -7.49 -7.70 -12.59
N TYR A 132 -6.21 -7.77 -12.24
CA TYR A 132 -5.09 -7.51 -13.16
C TYR A 132 -4.29 -8.78 -13.46
N ASN A 133 -4.88 -9.68 -14.23
CA ASN A 133 -4.21 -10.90 -14.71
C ASN A 133 -2.97 -10.61 -15.57
N PHE A 134 -2.91 -9.43 -16.22
CA PHE A 134 -1.71 -8.93 -16.88
C PHE A 134 -1.01 -7.99 -15.90
N THR A 135 0.11 -8.43 -15.32
CA THR A 135 0.70 -7.75 -14.15
C THR A 135 1.49 -6.50 -14.54
N ILE A 136 1.91 -5.71 -13.53
CA ILE A 136 2.85 -4.59 -13.73
C ILE A 136 4.18 -5.07 -14.35
N ASN A 137 4.62 -6.29 -14.05
CA ASN A 137 5.85 -6.85 -14.64
C ASN A 137 5.65 -7.23 -16.12
N ASP A 138 4.48 -7.78 -16.47
CA ASP A 138 4.12 -8.06 -17.87
C ASP A 138 3.97 -6.77 -18.67
N LEU A 139 3.39 -5.74 -18.07
CA LEU A 139 3.35 -4.38 -18.61
C LEU A 139 4.76 -3.83 -18.83
N ALA A 140 5.63 -3.87 -17.82
CA ALA A 140 7.01 -3.37 -17.92
C ALA A 140 7.76 -4.07 -19.07
N LYS A 141 7.68 -5.41 -19.12
CA LYS A 141 8.27 -6.22 -20.19
C LYS A 141 7.72 -5.80 -21.55
N LYS A 142 6.39 -5.75 -21.72
CA LYS A 142 5.75 -5.38 -23.00
C LYS A 142 6.11 -3.96 -23.44
N MET A 143 6.11 -2.99 -22.52
CA MET A 143 6.42 -1.59 -22.83
C MET A 143 7.90 -1.44 -23.23
N LYS A 144 8.81 -2.15 -22.56
CA LYS A 144 10.23 -2.13 -22.92
C LYS A 144 10.51 -2.84 -24.25
N GLU A 145 9.98 -4.04 -24.45
CA GLU A 145 10.23 -4.84 -25.66
C GLU A 145 9.57 -4.27 -26.93
N LYS A 146 8.35 -3.71 -26.84
CA LYS A 146 7.59 -3.28 -28.03
C LYS A 146 7.63 -1.78 -28.31
N TYR A 147 7.94 -0.95 -27.32
CA TYR A 147 7.91 0.50 -27.44
C TYR A 147 9.19 1.19 -26.94
N ASP A 148 10.16 0.44 -26.42
CA ASP A 148 11.36 0.94 -25.76
C ASP A 148 11.04 1.99 -24.68
N VAL A 149 10.01 1.73 -23.88
CA VAL A 149 9.61 2.53 -22.72
C VAL A 149 9.86 1.71 -21.47
N ASP A 150 10.82 2.13 -20.64
CA ASP A 150 10.97 1.59 -19.30
C ASP A 150 9.99 2.28 -18.34
N ILE A 151 9.01 1.54 -17.82
CA ILE A 151 8.00 2.08 -16.90
C ILE A 151 8.53 2.23 -15.46
N PHE A 152 9.71 1.72 -15.16
CA PHE A 152 10.36 1.86 -13.85
C PHE A 152 11.40 2.99 -13.81
N ASP A 153 11.83 3.51 -14.97
CA ASP A 153 12.66 4.72 -15.04
C ASP A 153 11.80 5.99 -15.05
N LEU A 154 11.83 6.75 -13.95
CA LEU A 154 11.14 8.04 -13.82
C LEU A 154 11.63 9.12 -14.80
N LYS A 155 12.77 8.94 -15.48
CA LYS A 155 13.23 9.83 -16.56
C LYS A 155 12.54 9.53 -17.90
N GLN A 156 12.09 8.30 -18.12
CA GLN A 156 11.37 7.88 -19.32
C GLN A 156 9.86 7.93 -19.12
N THR A 157 9.38 7.63 -17.91
CA THR A 157 7.95 7.46 -17.62
C THR A 157 7.48 8.49 -16.60
N ARG A 158 6.59 9.39 -17.06
CA ARG A 158 5.97 10.44 -16.25
C ARG A 158 4.97 9.88 -15.24
N ASN A 159 4.18 8.88 -15.65
CA ASN A 159 3.14 8.28 -14.82
C ASN A 159 2.68 6.92 -15.38
N VAL A 160 2.30 6.00 -14.50
CA VAL A 160 1.42 4.87 -14.85
C VAL A 160 0.21 4.86 -13.91
N SER A 161 -0.96 5.20 -14.45
CA SER A 161 -2.23 5.06 -13.72
C SER A 161 -2.80 3.66 -13.93
N ARG A 162 -3.57 3.17 -12.96
CA ARG A 162 -4.38 1.95 -13.08
C ARG A 162 -5.67 2.09 -12.31
N TYR A 163 -6.78 1.65 -12.90
CA TYR A 163 -8.10 1.61 -12.27
C TYR A 163 -9.03 0.63 -13.02
N GLU A 164 -10.12 0.22 -12.37
CA GLU A 164 -11.22 -0.46 -13.05
C GLU A 164 -12.13 0.59 -13.68
N GLU A 165 -12.17 0.64 -15.00
CA GLU A 165 -13.09 1.47 -15.77
C GLU A 165 -14.43 0.72 -15.86
N LYS A 166 -15.49 1.26 -15.24
CA LYS A 166 -16.80 0.58 -15.09
C LYS A 166 -17.93 1.21 -15.88
N LYS A 167 -17.71 2.37 -16.52
CA LYS A 167 -18.75 3.17 -17.15
C LYS A 167 -18.97 2.85 -18.62
N TYR A 168 -17.90 2.52 -19.36
CA TYR A 168 -17.93 2.37 -20.81
C TYR A 168 -17.29 1.06 -21.30
N LEU A 169 -16.22 0.60 -20.65
CA LEU A 169 -15.44 -0.57 -21.07
C LEU A 169 -15.61 -1.76 -20.12
N ASN A 170 -15.94 -1.53 -18.85
CA ASN A 170 -16.11 -2.54 -17.80
C ASN A 170 -14.89 -3.49 -17.66
N ILE A 171 -13.69 -2.91 -17.62
CA ILE A 171 -12.40 -3.62 -17.54
C ILE A 171 -11.40 -2.91 -16.62
N PRO A 172 -10.44 -3.64 -16.03
CA PRO A 172 -9.21 -3.03 -15.52
C PRO A 172 -8.46 -2.35 -16.68
N ILE A 173 -7.83 -1.20 -16.42
CA ILE A 173 -6.95 -0.55 -17.38
C ILE A 173 -5.62 -0.11 -16.76
N TYR A 174 -4.59 -0.05 -17.60
CA TYR A 174 -3.37 0.72 -17.38
C TYR A 174 -3.36 1.92 -18.32
N GLU A 175 -3.01 3.10 -17.80
CA GLU A 175 -2.66 4.27 -18.61
C GLU A 175 -1.18 4.57 -18.43
N VAL A 176 -0.37 4.39 -19.49
CA VAL A 176 1.07 4.68 -19.46
C VAL A 176 1.32 6.03 -20.12
N TRP A 177 2.02 6.90 -19.40
CA TRP A 177 2.40 8.24 -19.82
C TRP A 177 3.93 8.34 -19.87
N SER A 178 4.50 8.24 -21.06
CA SER A 178 5.96 8.30 -21.28
C SER A 178 6.38 9.61 -21.93
N TYR A 179 7.56 10.13 -21.60
CA TYR A 179 8.13 11.30 -22.26
C TYR A 179 8.48 10.95 -23.71
N ASN A 180 8.14 11.82 -24.66
CA ASN A 180 8.58 11.66 -26.05
C ASN A 180 10.10 11.92 -26.13
N LYS A 181 10.83 11.02 -26.79
CA LYS A 181 12.30 11.04 -26.92
C LYS A 181 12.85 12.15 -27.83
N THR A 182 12.02 12.70 -28.73
CA THR A 182 12.41 13.74 -29.68
C THR A 182 11.69 15.07 -29.45
N ASN A 183 10.47 15.06 -28.90
CA ASN A 183 9.70 16.26 -28.59
C ASN A 183 9.52 16.43 -27.07
N PRO A 184 10.29 17.31 -26.40
CA PRO A 184 10.21 17.48 -24.94
C PRO A 184 8.88 18.09 -24.46
N LEU A 185 8.07 18.65 -25.36
CA LEU A 185 6.74 19.19 -25.07
C LEU A 185 5.62 18.15 -25.21
N ALA A 186 5.95 16.89 -25.54
CA ALA A 186 4.97 15.84 -25.78
C ALA A 186 5.17 14.59 -24.91
N LEU A 187 4.07 13.87 -24.70
CA LEU A 187 4.00 12.58 -24.06
C LEU A 187 3.46 11.55 -25.04
N ILE A 188 4.09 10.37 -25.11
CA ILE A 188 3.51 9.20 -25.76
C ILE A 188 2.65 8.46 -24.73
N CYS A 189 1.39 8.27 -25.08
CA CYS A 189 0.33 7.85 -24.19
C CYS A 189 -0.27 6.51 -24.67
N PHE A 190 -0.53 5.61 -23.74
CA PHE A 190 -1.12 4.29 -24.02
C PHE A 190 -2.26 4.00 -23.05
N ILE A 191 -3.34 3.38 -23.52
CA ILE A 191 -4.31 2.68 -22.69
C ILE A 191 -4.20 1.19 -23.00
N LEU A 192 -4.06 0.36 -21.97
CA LEU A 192 -4.04 -1.09 -22.08
C LEU A 192 -5.12 -1.72 -21.21
N ASN A 193 -5.69 -2.84 -21.66
CA ASN A 193 -6.52 -3.70 -20.84
C ASN A 193 -5.65 -4.36 -19.75
N GLY A 194 -5.98 -4.18 -18.48
CA GLY A 194 -5.22 -4.70 -17.33
C GLY A 194 -5.37 -6.21 -17.08
N ALA A 195 -6.32 -6.88 -17.73
CA ALA A 195 -6.50 -8.33 -17.65
C ALA A 195 -5.79 -9.08 -18.80
N THR A 196 -5.73 -8.49 -20.00
CA THR A 196 -5.19 -9.15 -21.22
C THR A 196 -3.88 -8.53 -21.72
N GLY A 197 -3.54 -7.33 -21.26
CA GLY A 197 -2.44 -6.53 -21.79
C GLY A 197 -2.69 -5.97 -23.19
N GLU A 198 -3.88 -6.13 -23.78
CA GLU A 198 -4.22 -5.58 -25.11
C GLU A 198 -4.07 -4.05 -25.13
N ILE A 199 -3.56 -3.49 -26.23
CA ILE A 199 -3.47 -2.03 -26.42
C ILE A 199 -4.81 -1.54 -26.97
N ILE A 200 -5.53 -0.76 -26.16
CA ILE A 200 -6.83 -0.16 -26.49
C ILE A 200 -6.62 1.14 -27.27
N TYR A 201 -5.63 1.94 -26.84
CA TYR A 201 -5.31 3.23 -27.43
C TYR A 201 -3.80 3.48 -27.38
N LYS A 202 -3.29 4.16 -28.41
CA LYS A 202 -1.96 4.79 -28.44
C LYS A 202 -2.11 6.16 -29.09
N GLY A 203 -1.53 7.19 -28.47
CA GLY A 203 -1.56 8.55 -28.99
C GLY A 203 -0.39 9.39 -28.50
N GLU A 204 -0.33 10.63 -28.96
CA GLU A 204 0.58 11.67 -28.47
C GLU A 204 -0.23 12.81 -27.85
N ARG A 205 0.25 13.39 -26.75
CA ARG A 205 -0.36 14.54 -26.09
C ARG A 205 0.68 15.59 -25.75
N PHE A 206 0.45 16.84 -26.14
CA PHE A 206 1.25 17.97 -25.70
C PHE A 206 1.02 18.26 -24.20
N ILE A 207 2.10 18.56 -23.47
CA ILE A 207 2.07 18.78 -22.02
C ILE A 207 1.22 20.00 -21.63
N GLU A 208 1.17 21.01 -22.49
CA GLU A 208 0.35 22.22 -22.34
C GLU A 208 -1.01 22.14 -23.06
N GLY A 209 -1.32 20.99 -23.68
CA GLY A 209 -2.54 20.78 -24.48
C GLY A 209 -3.83 20.58 -23.66
N GLU A 210 -4.91 20.26 -24.36
CA GLU A 210 -6.24 20.04 -23.76
C GLU A 210 -6.20 19.06 -22.57
N LYS A 211 -6.96 19.37 -21.52
CA LYS A 211 -6.92 18.69 -20.20
C LYS A 211 -7.81 17.45 -20.07
N GLU A 212 -8.46 17.00 -21.14
CA GLU A 212 -9.31 15.80 -21.14
C GLU A 212 -8.57 14.48 -20.81
N SER A 213 -9.29 13.41 -20.51
CA SER A 213 -8.68 12.10 -20.23
C SER A 213 -8.34 11.35 -21.54
N LEU A 214 -7.37 10.43 -21.49
CA LEU A 214 -7.09 9.54 -22.64
C LEU A 214 -8.31 8.67 -22.98
N LEU A 215 -9.09 8.29 -21.97
CA LEU A 215 -10.30 7.50 -22.15
C LEU A 215 -11.34 8.28 -22.96
N ASP A 216 -11.57 9.55 -22.64
CA ASP A 216 -12.48 10.41 -23.41
C ASP A 216 -11.99 10.58 -24.85
N GLN A 217 -10.68 10.74 -25.07
CA GLN A 217 -10.07 10.76 -26.40
C GLN A 217 -10.34 9.47 -27.17
N TYR A 218 -10.07 8.32 -26.56
CA TYR A 218 -10.34 7.02 -27.15
C TYR A 218 -11.83 6.86 -27.51
N LEU A 219 -12.75 7.18 -26.60
CA LEU A 219 -14.19 7.08 -26.84
C LEU A 219 -14.66 8.00 -27.97
N LYS A 220 -14.10 9.22 -28.08
CA LYS A 220 -14.34 10.12 -29.23
C LYS A 220 -13.88 9.53 -30.57
N THR A 221 -12.88 8.66 -30.60
CA THR A 221 -12.47 7.95 -31.84
C THR A 221 -13.38 6.76 -32.20
N LYS A 222 -14.21 6.28 -31.26
CA LYS A 222 -15.18 5.20 -31.48
C LYS A 222 -16.58 5.69 -31.87
N ASN A 223 -16.89 6.95 -31.62
CA ASN A 223 -18.17 7.59 -31.93
C ASN A 223 -18.12 8.40 -33.25
N LYS A 224 -17.29 7.99 -34.20
CA LYS A 224 -17.13 8.55 -35.55
C LYS A 224 -17.31 7.45 -36.59
#